data_AF-A0A0R2KCP8-F1
#
_entry.id   AF-A0A0R2KCP8-F1
#
_cell.length_a   1.000
_cell.length_b   1.000
_cell.length_c   1.000
_cell.angle_alpha   90.00
_cell.angle_beta   90.00
_cell.angle_gamma   90.00
#
_symmetry.space_group_name_H-M   'P 1'
#
loop_
_entity.id
_entity.type
_entity.pdbx_description
1 polymer ?
#
loop_
_entity_poly.entity_id
_entity_poly.type
_entity_poly.pdbx_seq_one_letter_code
_entity_poly.pdbx_strand_id
1 'polypeptide(L)'
;MGDDTVPSTVNFANAKNVADLQKYFDGMINQDNREKLIKDPPKNLKKYPIAYSTKSPVGTNVSKDVVKAVKQTVKFLRSQGYTVVKKDAPVEGKKLMMTYYTESTPTGTNANKMIRQKTGQNMKYKDVSPMTWALYRVDKKQPQSLEKQVAKENKLVDKQMTAFHKKYPLYLTPTTTKTAAKNSDPAYLPKYTKKLHKISKLSHKKQIHLIYDAWLHCLAKTPFTPLANVSGEPALSLLAYVSK
;
A
#
# COMPACT_ATOMS: atom_id res chain seq x y z
N MET A 1 10.67 -4.34 19.80
CA MET A 1 9.42 -4.48 20.56
C MET A 1 8.40 -3.63 19.85
N GLY A 2 7.30 -4.25 19.40
CA GLY A 2 6.28 -3.63 18.55
C GLY A 2 5.01 -3.36 19.36
N ASP A 3 4.38 -2.23 19.08
CA ASP A 3 3.60 -1.47 20.05
C ASP A 3 2.10 -1.50 19.70
N ASP A 4 1.50 -2.69 19.63
CA ASP A 4 0.06 -2.85 19.37
C ASP A 4 -0.55 -3.80 20.41
N THR A 5 -1.66 -3.40 21.03
CA THR A 5 -2.37 -4.25 22.02
C THR A 5 -3.22 -5.34 21.35
N VAL A 6 -3.34 -5.29 20.02
CA VAL A 6 -3.66 -6.42 19.13
C VAL A 6 -2.69 -6.28 17.95
N PRO A 7 -1.73 -7.20 17.74
CA PRO A 7 -0.74 -7.05 16.69
C PRO A 7 -1.41 -7.04 15.30
N SER A 8 -1.52 -5.88 14.66
CA SER A 8 -1.46 -5.85 13.19
C SER A 8 0.01 -5.87 12.78
N THR A 9 0.69 -6.99 13.05
CA THR A 9 1.97 -7.25 12.41
C THR A 9 1.70 -7.38 10.92
N VAL A 10 2.29 -6.51 10.11
CA VAL A 10 2.35 -6.74 8.67
C VAL A 10 3.38 -7.84 8.44
N ASN A 11 2.92 -9.08 8.43
CA ASN A 11 3.76 -10.25 8.21
C ASN A 11 4.00 -10.41 6.71
N PHE A 12 5.22 -10.10 6.27
CA PHE A 12 5.66 -10.42 4.91
C PHE A 12 6.53 -11.67 4.95
N ALA A 13 6.13 -12.69 4.20
CA ALA A 13 6.98 -13.85 3.95
C ALA A 13 7.85 -13.59 2.73
N ASN A 14 9.17 -13.75 2.89
CA ASN A 14 10.12 -13.67 1.79
C ASN A 14 10.77 -15.02 1.59
N ALA A 15 10.69 -15.56 0.38
CA ALA A 15 11.41 -16.77 0.00
C ALA A 15 11.87 -16.69 -1.45
N LYS A 16 12.86 -17.52 -1.80
CA LYS A 16 13.37 -17.61 -3.18
C LYS A 16 12.39 -18.32 -4.10
N ASN A 17 11.65 -19.29 -3.58
CA ASN A 17 10.74 -20.14 -4.36
C ASN A 17 9.31 -20.07 -3.82
N VAL A 18 8.33 -20.25 -4.72
CA VAL A 18 6.91 -20.32 -4.34
C VAL A 18 6.63 -21.51 -3.42
N ALA A 19 7.32 -22.64 -3.60
CA ALA A 19 7.17 -23.82 -2.74
C ALA A 19 7.53 -23.53 -1.27
N ASP A 20 8.53 -22.68 -1.03
CA ASP A 20 8.93 -22.28 0.32
C ASP A 20 7.87 -21.36 0.95
N LEU A 21 7.26 -20.46 0.15
CA LEU A 21 6.14 -19.64 0.61
C LEU A 21 4.91 -20.48 0.95
N GLN A 22 4.63 -21.53 0.17
CA GLN A 22 3.54 -22.47 0.46
C GLN A 22 3.77 -23.20 1.78
N LYS A 23 4.97 -23.78 1.99
CA LYS A 23 5.33 -24.42 3.26
C LYS A 23 5.24 -23.47 4.44
N TYR A 24 5.72 -22.23 4.28
CA TYR A 24 5.63 -21.22 5.32
C TYR A 24 4.17 -20.89 5.65
N PHE A 25 3.34 -20.66 4.63
CA PHE A 25 1.92 -20.38 4.79
C PHE A 25 1.18 -21.54 5.48
N ASP A 26 1.45 -22.79 5.08
CA ASP A 26 0.87 -23.98 5.69
C ASP A 26 1.30 -24.17 7.14
N GLY A 27 2.53 -23.81 7.50
CA GLY A 27 3.02 -23.85 8.88
C GLY A 27 2.46 -22.73 9.77
N MET A 28 2.07 -21.59 9.19
CA MET A 28 1.57 -20.41 9.91
C MET A 28 0.05 -20.36 10.06
N ILE A 29 -0.70 -21.00 9.17
CA ILE A 29 -2.16 -20.95 9.23
C ILE A 29 -2.69 -21.73 10.42
N ASN A 30 -3.69 -21.16 11.11
CA ASN A 30 -4.46 -21.88 12.11
C ASN A 30 -5.24 -23.01 11.41
N GLN A 31 -4.83 -24.25 11.66
CA GLN A 31 -5.38 -25.44 11.01
C GLN A 31 -6.88 -25.61 11.29
N ASP A 32 -7.35 -25.21 12.48
CA ASP A 32 -8.77 -25.31 12.87
C ASP A 32 -9.70 -24.44 12.01
N ASN A 33 -9.15 -23.42 11.33
CA ASN A 33 -9.88 -22.51 10.47
C ASN A 33 -9.48 -22.58 8.99
N ARG A 34 -8.63 -23.54 8.61
CA ARG A 34 -8.06 -23.63 7.26
C ARG A 34 -9.13 -23.61 6.17
N GLU A 35 -10.14 -24.48 6.28
CA GLU A 35 -11.21 -24.61 5.27
C GLU A 35 -12.11 -23.36 5.16
N LYS A 36 -12.22 -22.58 6.23
CA LYS A 36 -12.98 -21.32 6.23
C LYS A 36 -12.19 -20.20 5.55
N LEU A 37 -10.86 -20.20 5.70
CA LEU A 37 -9.97 -19.14 5.24
C LEU A 37 -9.42 -19.39 3.83
N ILE A 38 -9.19 -20.64 3.45
CA ILE A 38 -8.63 -21.04 2.15
C ILE A 38 -9.69 -21.83 1.39
N LYS A 39 -9.94 -21.40 0.16
CA LYS A 39 -10.73 -22.17 -0.81
C LYS A 39 -9.78 -22.79 -1.82
N ASP A 40 -10.09 -24.01 -2.23
CA ASP A 40 -9.35 -24.66 -3.30
C ASP A 40 -9.43 -23.83 -4.59
N PRO A 41 -8.32 -23.72 -5.34
CA PRO A 41 -8.35 -23.08 -6.64
C PRO A 41 -9.27 -23.86 -7.59
N PRO A 42 -9.95 -23.18 -8.52
CA PRO A 42 -10.80 -23.88 -9.48
C PRO A 42 -9.98 -24.82 -10.37
N LYS A 43 -10.53 -26.01 -10.66
CA LYS A 43 -9.85 -27.07 -11.44
C LYS A 43 -9.33 -26.58 -12.80
N ASN A 44 -10.04 -25.69 -13.47
CA ASN A 44 -9.63 -25.09 -14.74
C ASN A 44 -9.32 -23.60 -14.59
N LEU A 45 -8.09 -23.28 -14.21
CA LEU A 45 -7.62 -21.90 -14.02
C LEU A 45 -7.69 -21.07 -15.33
N LYS A 46 -7.53 -21.70 -16.49
CA LYS A 46 -7.50 -20.99 -17.79
C LYS A 46 -8.86 -20.43 -18.20
N LYS A 47 -9.96 -20.90 -17.59
CA LYS A 47 -11.32 -20.38 -17.79
C LYS A 47 -11.47 -18.94 -17.27
N TYR A 48 -10.65 -18.53 -16.30
CA TYR A 48 -10.78 -17.23 -15.65
C TYR A 48 -9.83 -16.20 -16.26
N PRO A 49 -10.31 -15.02 -16.65
CA PRO A 49 -9.46 -13.99 -17.21
C PRO A 49 -8.60 -13.33 -16.13
N ILE A 50 -7.35 -13.01 -16.49
CA ILE A 50 -6.42 -12.24 -15.66
C ILE A 50 -6.49 -10.79 -16.14
N ALA A 51 -6.84 -9.85 -15.24
CA ALA A 51 -6.72 -8.44 -15.54
C ALA A 51 -5.26 -8.00 -15.42
N TYR A 52 -4.81 -7.04 -16.22
CA TYR A 52 -3.52 -6.38 -16.01
C TYR A 52 -3.58 -4.88 -16.24
N SER A 53 -2.74 -4.14 -15.53
CA SER A 53 -2.48 -2.73 -15.77
C SER A 53 -1.00 -2.40 -15.67
N THR A 54 -0.63 -1.29 -16.32
CA THR A 54 0.68 -0.64 -16.22
C THR A 54 0.53 0.84 -15.84
N LYS A 55 -0.69 1.28 -15.55
CA LYS A 55 -1.01 2.66 -15.22
C LYS A 55 -0.87 2.87 -13.72
N SER A 56 -0.06 3.84 -13.31
CA SER A 56 0.06 4.20 -11.89
C SER A 56 -1.31 4.63 -11.33
N PRO A 57 -1.78 4.05 -10.21
CA PRO A 57 -3.03 4.43 -9.56
C PRO A 57 -3.10 5.90 -9.14
N VAL A 58 -1.94 6.53 -8.95
CA VAL A 58 -1.81 7.95 -8.55
C VAL A 58 -1.25 8.84 -9.67
N GLY A 59 -1.25 8.35 -10.91
CA GLY A 59 -0.86 9.14 -12.09
C GLY A 59 0.64 9.44 -12.22
N THR A 60 1.49 8.78 -11.42
CA THR A 60 2.95 8.92 -11.53
C THR A 60 3.52 8.13 -12.70
N ASN A 61 4.69 8.54 -13.19
CA ASN A 61 5.34 7.88 -14.32
C ASN A 61 5.77 6.45 -13.98
N VAL A 62 5.60 5.56 -14.96
CA VAL A 62 6.06 4.17 -14.92
C VAL A 62 7.15 4.00 -15.98
N SER A 63 8.29 3.46 -15.60
CA SER A 63 9.44 3.29 -16.50
C SER A 63 9.14 2.32 -17.65
N LYS A 64 9.84 2.53 -18.78
CA LYS A 64 9.70 1.66 -19.96
C LYS A 64 10.05 0.20 -19.65
N ASP A 65 11.06 -0.04 -18.82
CA ASP A 65 11.45 -1.39 -18.40
C ASP A 65 10.36 -2.09 -17.59
N VAL A 66 9.70 -1.38 -16.66
CA VAL A 66 8.57 -1.94 -15.91
C VAL A 66 7.41 -2.28 -16.83
N VAL A 67 7.06 -1.38 -17.77
CA VAL A 67 6.01 -1.66 -18.76
C VAL A 67 6.38 -2.87 -19.63
N LYS A 68 7.64 -2.99 -20.01
CA LYS A 68 8.16 -4.13 -20.79
C LYS A 68 8.09 -5.44 -20.00
N ALA A 69 8.47 -5.43 -18.72
CA ALA A 69 8.38 -6.59 -17.84
C ALA A 69 6.93 -7.12 -17.78
N VAL A 70 5.95 -6.24 -17.53
CA VAL A 70 4.53 -6.64 -17.52
C VAL A 70 4.09 -7.20 -18.87
N LYS A 71 4.46 -6.56 -19.98
CA LYS A 71 4.11 -7.04 -21.33
C LYS A 71 4.72 -8.41 -21.63
N GLN A 72 5.93 -8.69 -21.16
CA GLN A 72 6.56 -10.01 -21.31
C GLN A 72 5.81 -11.07 -20.50
N THR A 73 5.45 -10.77 -19.24
CA THR A 73 4.60 -11.66 -18.42
C THR A 73 3.24 -11.92 -19.06
N VAL A 74 2.60 -10.88 -19.61
CA VAL A 74 1.33 -11.01 -20.35
C VAL A 74 1.50 -11.91 -21.58
N LYS A 75 2.58 -11.74 -22.36
CA LYS A 75 2.87 -12.60 -23.53
C LYS A 75 3.06 -14.06 -23.11
N PHE A 76 3.84 -14.30 -22.06
CA PHE A 76 4.05 -15.63 -21.50
C PHE A 76 2.75 -16.28 -21.04
N LEU A 77 1.94 -15.60 -20.22
CA LEU A 77 0.65 -16.13 -19.75
C LEU A 77 -0.28 -16.49 -20.91
N ARG A 78 -0.33 -15.66 -21.95
CA ARG A 78 -1.12 -15.94 -23.16
C ARG A 78 -0.60 -17.15 -23.92
N SER A 79 0.72 -17.35 -24.04
CA SER A 79 1.27 -18.55 -24.68
C SER A 79 1.01 -19.83 -23.89
N GLN A 80 0.77 -19.72 -22.58
CA GLN A 80 0.30 -20.83 -21.73
C GLN A 80 -1.22 -21.09 -21.84
N GLY A 81 -1.95 -20.29 -22.63
CA GLY A 81 -3.38 -20.43 -22.85
C GLY A 81 -4.27 -19.67 -21.86
N TYR A 82 -3.71 -18.74 -21.07
CA TYR A 82 -4.53 -17.85 -20.23
C TYR A 82 -5.11 -16.69 -21.03
N THR A 83 -6.35 -16.32 -20.72
CA THR A 83 -6.93 -15.07 -21.20
C THR A 83 -6.43 -13.92 -20.31
N VAL A 84 -5.71 -12.97 -20.91
CA VAL A 84 -5.15 -11.82 -20.18
C VAL A 84 -5.63 -10.51 -20.80
N VAL A 85 -6.33 -9.69 -20.01
CA VAL A 85 -7.10 -8.51 -20.47
C VAL A 85 -6.55 -7.24 -19.84
N LYS A 86 -6.33 -6.19 -20.64
CA LYS A 86 -5.89 -4.89 -20.10
C LYS A 86 -7.08 -4.22 -19.41
N LYS A 87 -7.00 -4.03 -18.10
CA LYS A 87 -8.06 -3.44 -17.29
C LYS A 87 -7.48 -2.82 -16.03
N ASP A 88 -7.76 -1.54 -15.81
CA ASP A 88 -7.41 -0.86 -14.57
C ASP A 88 -8.38 -1.24 -13.44
N ALA A 89 -7.89 -1.26 -12.21
CA ALA A 89 -8.72 -1.37 -11.02
C ALA A 89 -9.76 -0.21 -10.96
N PRO A 90 -10.97 -0.46 -10.43
CA PRO A 90 -12.05 0.53 -10.36
C PRO A 90 -11.87 1.59 -9.26
N VAL A 91 -10.71 1.61 -8.58
CA VAL A 91 -10.43 2.44 -7.41
C VAL A 91 -9.67 3.70 -7.81
N GLU A 92 -10.10 4.85 -7.30
CA GLU A 92 -9.39 6.12 -7.49
C GLU A 92 -8.16 6.19 -6.56
N GLY A 93 -6.97 5.91 -7.09
CA GLY A 93 -5.77 5.75 -6.26
C GLY A 93 -5.35 6.99 -5.47
N LYS A 94 -5.59 8.21 -5.98
CA LYS A 94 -5.29 9.43 -5.19
C LYS A 94 -6.18 9.53 -3.96
N LYS A 95 -7.48 9.26 -4.13
CA LYS A 95 -8.45 9.27 -3.04
C LYS A 95 -8.19 8.16 -2.03
N LEU A 96 -7.86 6.95 -2.51
CA LEU A 96 -7.39 5.83 -1.67
C LEU A 96 -6.23 6.28 -0.76
N MET A 97 -5.21 6.91 -1.32
CA MET A 97 -4.05 7.34 -0.54
C MET A 97 -4.35 8.50 0.41
N MET A 98 -5.21 9.44 0.02
CA MET A 98 -5.67 10.50 0.93
C MET A 98 -6.43 9.92 2.14
N THR A 99 -7.26 8.90 1.92
CA THR A 99 -7.96 8.16 2.98
C THR A 99 -6.97 7.43 3.88
N TYR A 100 -6.05 6.65 3.31
CA TYR A 100 -5.02 5.92 4.05
C TYR A 100 -4.17 6.85 4.93
N TYR A 101 -3.80 8.03 4.43
CA TYR A 101 -3.04 9.01 5.22
C TYR A 101 -3.86 9.65 6.33
N THR A 102 -5.15 9.88 6.11
CA THR A 102 -6.08 10.38 7.14
C THR A 102 -6.26 9.34 8.25
N GLU A 103 -6.38 8.07 7.88
CA GLU A 103 -6.46 6.94 8.82
C GLU A 103 -5.16 6.74 9.62
N SER A 104 -4.02 7.11 9.03
CA SER A 104 -2.70 6.96 9.65
C SER A 104 -2.33 8.09 10.63
N THR A 105 -3.08 9.19 10.72
CA THR A 105 -2.72 10.32 11.61
C THR A 105 -2.56 9.95 13.10
N PRO A 106 -3.38 9.04 13.69
CA PRO A 106 -3.27 8.71 15.11
C PRO A 106 -1.93 8.10 15.50
N THR A 107 -1.20 7.51 14.54
CA THR A 107 0.17 6.99 14.76
C THR A 107 1.12 8.05 15.31
N GLY A 108 0.96 9.32 14.92
CA GLY A 108 1.75 10.44 15.45
C GLY A 108 1.42 10.76 16.91
N THR A 109 0.15 10.68 17.30
CA THR A 109 -0.26 10.84 18.71
C THR A 109 0.23 9.68 19.56
N ASN A 110 0.20 8.45 19.04
CA ASN A 110 0.77 7.28 19.72
C ASN A 110 2.29 7.43 19.91
N ALA A 111 3.02 7.89 18.89
CA ALA A 111 4.44 8.22 19.02
C ALA A 111 4.70 9.26 20.12
N ASN A 112 3.89 10.32 20.20
CA ASN A 112 3.99 11.31 21.28
C ASN A 112 3.73 10.70 22.67
N LYS A 113 2.72 9.81 22.80
CA LYS A 113 2.44 9.12 24.07
C LYS A 113 3.64 8.29 24.52
N MET A 114 4.25 7.51 23.62
CA MET A 114 5.42 6.68 23.92
C MET A 114 6.64 7.52 24.32
N ILE A 115 6.92 8.61 23.61
CA ILE A 115 8.02 9.53 23.96
C ILE A 115 7.77 10.17 25.34
N ARG A 116 6.53 10.61 25.61
CA ARG A 116 6.17 11.21 26.90
C ARG A 116 6.30 10.21 28.05
N GLN A 117 5.89 8.96 27.85
CA GLN A 117 6.06 7.89 28.84
C GLN A 117 7.54 7.65 29.18
N LYS A 118 8.44 7.73 28.19
CA LYS A 118 9.88 7.48 28.39
C LYS A 118 10.65 8.68 28.93
N THR A 119 10.24 9.91 28.56
CA THR A 119 11.06 11.12 28.80
C THR A 119 10.41 12.14 29.73
N GLY A 120 9.12 11.96 30.09
CA GLY A 120 8.32 12.94 30.81
C GLY A 120 7.93 14.17 29.99
N GLN A 121 8.41 14.32 28.77
CA GLN A 121 8.22 15.50 27.92
C GLN A 121 7.41 15.17 26.66
N ASN A 122 6.66 16.16 26.16
CA ASN A 122 6.01 16.01 24.85
C ASN A 122 7.04 15.92 23.74
N MET A 123 6.72 15.13 22.71
CA MET A 123 7.51 15.01 21.49
C MET A 123 7.74 16.38 20.85
N LYS A 124 8.97 16.61 20.39
CA LYS A 124 9.41 17.78 19.61
C LYS A 124 9.78 17.33 18.20
N TYR A 125 9.83 18.28 17.26
CA TYR A 125 10.18 18.00 15.86
C TYR A 125 11.52 17.26 15.71
N LYS A 126 12.52 17.62 16.53
CA LYS A 126 13.87 17.04 16.46
C LYS A 126 13.95 15.60 16.99
N ASP A 127 12.92 15.11 17.65
CA ASP A 127 12.92 13.79 18.30
C ASP A 127 12.50 12.67 17.33
N VAL A 128 11.92 13.02 16.17
CA VAL A 128 11.30 12.08 15.23
C VAL A 128 11.47 12.50 13.77
N SER A 129 11.06 11.61 12.84
CA SER A 129 11.01 11.94 11.42
C SER A 129 10.05 13.12 11.13
N PRO A 130 10.27 13.89 10.04
CA PRO A 130 9.36 14.97 9.65
C PRO A 130 7.91 14.53 9.46
N MET A 131 7.69 13.30 8.99
CA MET A 131 6.35 12.74 8.78
C MET A 131 5.68 12.34 10.09
N THR A 132 6.41 11.71 11.01
CA THR A 132 5.88 11.36 12.35
C THR A 132 5.43 12.63 13.09
N TRP A 133 6.23 13.69 13.04
CA TRP A 133 5.82 15.00 13.57
C TRP A 133 4.58 15.53 12.88
N ALA A 134 4.54 15.47 11.54
CA ALA A 134 3.42 15.99 10.78
C ALA A 134 2.12 15.29 11.14
N LEU A 135 2.10 13.95 11.16
CA LEU A 135 0.95 13.13 11.55
C LEU A 135 0.43 13.53 12.92
N TYR A 136 1.32 13.70 13.92
CA TYR A 136 0.94 14.19 15.25
C TYR A 136 0.25 15.56 15.21
N ARG A 137 0.76 16.50 14.41
CA ARG A 137 0.18 17.85 14.30
C ARG A 137 -1.14 17.88 13.53
N VAL A 138 -1.38 16.92 12.65
CA VAL A 138 -2.66 16.78 11.93
C VAL A 138 -3.71 16.14 12.82
N ASP A 139 -3.33 15.07 13.51
CA ASP A 139 -4.20 14.33 14.41
C ASP A 139 -4.82 15.23 15.49
N LYS A 140 -4.03 16.16 16.05
CA LYS A 140 -4.50 17.19 16.99
C LYS A 140 -5.59 18.12 16.45
N LYS A 141 -5.82 18.15 15.13
CA LYS A 141 -6.86 18.95 14.45
C LYS A 141 -7.88 18.09 13.71
N GLN A 142 -7.83 16.76 13.86
CA GLN A 142 -8.70 15.82 13.16
C GLN A 142 -10.14 15.97 13.64
N PRO A 143 -11.11 16.31 12.76
CA PRO A 143 -12.53 16.27 13.12
C PRO A 143 -13.01 14.82 13.31
N GLN A 144 -13.83 14.57 14.33
CA GLN A 144 -14.44 13.25 14.57
C GLN A 144 -15.24 12.72 13.37
N SER A 145 -15.81 13.62 12.56
CA SER A 145 -16.54 13.24 11.35
C SER A 145 -15.69 12.51 10.30
N LEU A 146 -14.36 12.65 10.33
CA LEU A 146 -13.48 12.01 9.35
C LEU A 146 -13.39 10.50 9.52
N GLU A 147 -13.53 9.96 10.73
CA GLU A 147 -13.51 8.50 10.95
C GLU A 147 -14.64 7.82 10.16
N LYS A 148 -15.84 8.39 10.21
CA LYS A 148 -16.98 7.91 9.42
C LYS A 148 -16.74 8.02 7.90
N GLN A 149 -16.05 9.07 7.46
CA GLN A 149 -15.71 9.24 6.04
C GLN A 149 -14.67 8.23 5.57
N VAL A 150 -13.62 7.99 6.37
CA VAL A 150 -12.58 6.98 6.12
C VAL A 150 -13.23 5.58 6.04
N ALA A 151 -14.04 5.21 7.03
CA ALA A 151 -14.73 3.92 7.04
C ALA A 151 -15.65 3.74 5.81
N LYS A 152 -16.36 4.79 5.41
CA LYS A 152 -17.19 4.77 4.20
C LYS A 152 -16.36 4.55 2.94
N GLU A 153 -15.19 5.19 2.84
CA GLU A 153 -14.32 5.03 1.68
C GLU A 153 -13.69 3.64 1.65
N ASN A 154 -13.18 3.12 2.77
CA ASN A 154 -12.63 1.77 2.84
C ASN A 154 -13.68 0.71 2.45
N LYS A 155 -14.93 0.87 2.90
CA LYS A 155 -16.06 0.01 2.47
C LYS A 155 -16.36 0.12 0.96
N LEU A 156 -16.19 1.30 0.38
CA LEU A 156 -16.35 1.48 -1.07
C LEU A 156 -15.26 0.74 -1.84
N VAL A 157 -14.00 0.87 -1.40
CA VAL A 157 -12.84 0.18 -2.01
C VAL A 157 -13.03 -1.33 -1.95
N ASP A 158 -13.38 -1.88 -0.79
CA ASP A 158 -13.69 -3.31 -0.62
C ASP A 158 -14.78 -3.79 -1.58
N LYS A 159 -15.92 -3.06 -1.64
CA LYS A 159 -17.01 -3.39 -2.57
C LYS A 159 -16.56 -3.37 -4.03
N GLN A 160 -15.77 -2.36 -4.41
CA GLN A 160 -15.26 -2.20 -5.77
C GLN A 160 -14.30 -3.33 -6.15
N MET A 161 -13.37 -3.68 -5.27
CA MET A 161 -12.40 -4.75 -5.50
C MET A 161 -13.05 -6.13 -5.46
N THR A 162 -13.98 -6.38 -4.54
CA THR A 162 -14.80 -7.61 -4.53
C THR A 162 -15.54 -7.78 -5.86
N ALA A 163 -16.18 -6.73 -6.38
CA ALA A 163 -16.85 -6.78 -7.67
C ALA A 163 -15.87 -6.99 -8.85
N PHE A 164 -14.68 -6.40 -8.76
CA PHE A 164 -13.61 -6.59 -9.74
C PHE A 164 -13.14 -8.05 -9.79
N HIS A 165 -12.86 -8.65 -8.63
CA HIS A 165 -12.34 -10.02 -8.52
C HIS A 165 -13.37 -11.11 -8.85
N LYS A 166 -14.68 -10.81 -8.75
CA LYS A 166 -15.73 -11.68 -9.32
C LYS A 166 -15.57 -11.86 -10.84
N LYS A 167 -15.05 -10.84 -11.54
CA LYS A 167 -14.81 -10.89 -12.99
C LYS A 167 -13.38 -11.29 -13.33
N TYR A 168 -12.41 -10.81 -12.55
CA TYR A 168 -10.99 -11.03 -12.76
C TYR A 168 -10.35 -11.55 -11.47
N PRO A 169 -10.38 -12.87 -11.21
CA PRO A 169 -9.86 -13.41 -9.97
C PRO A 169 -8.40 -13.05 -9.68
N LEU A 170 -7.61 -12.79 -10.72
CA LEU A 170 -6.22 -12.34 -10.63
C LEU A 170 -6.04 -10.96 -11.29
N TYR A 171 -5.28 -10.09 -10.61
CA TYR A 171 -4.90 -8.78 -11.12
C TYR A 171 -3.37 -8.63 -11.16
N LEU A 172 -2.82 -8.57 -12.37
CA LEU A 172 -1.39 -8.42 -12.64
C LEU A 172 -1.02 -6.94 -12.74
N THR A 173 -0.21 -6.46 -11.81
CA THR A 173 0.37 -5.12 -11.83
C THR A 173 1.88 -5.17 -11.55
N PRO A 174 2.65 -4.14 -11.92
CA PRO A 174 3.99 -3.98 -11.39
C PRO A 174 3.99 -3.85 -9.87
N THR A 175 5.03 -4.35 -9.21
CA THR A 175 5.27 -4.03 -7.78
C THR A 175 5.80 -2.61 -7.62
N THR A 176 6.69 -2.16 -8.51
CA THR A 176 7.33 -0.84 -8.48
C THR A 176 7.21 -0.11 -9.82
N THR A 177 7.47 1.20 -9.87
CA THR A 177 7.46 1.98 -11.13
C THR A 177 8.81 1.99 -11.86
N LYS A 178 9.89 1.67 -11.18
CA LYS A 178 11.27 1.70 -11.68
C LYS A 178 12.16 0.74 -10.89
N THR A 179 13.41 0.64 -11.32
CA THR A 179 14.48 -0.03 -10.56
C THR A 179 14.69 0.62 -9.18
N ALA A 180 15.35 -0.11 -8.28
CA ALA A 180 15.60 0.35 -6.92
C ALA A 180 16.21 1.76 -6.90
N ALA A 181 15.68 2.62 -6.03
CA ALA A 181 16.20 3.96 -5.86
C ALA A 181 17.58 3.93 -5.20
N LYS A 182 18.41 4.93 -5.48
CA LYS A 182 19.70 5.10 -4.79
C LYS A 182 19.45 5.44 -3.32
N ASN A 183 20.37 5.06 -2.43
CA ASN A 183 20.33 5.46 -1.02
C ASN A 183 20.37 6.99 -0.82
N SER A 184 20.91 7.73 -1.80
CA SER A 184 20.91 9.19 -1.82
C SER A 184 19.59 9.82 -2.26
N ASP A 185 18.63 9.04 -2.78
CA ASP A 185 17.29 9.52 -3.10
C ASP A 185 16.50 9.72 -1.80
N PRO A 186 16.19 10.96 -1.38
CA PRO A 186 15.62 11.20 -0.07
C PRO A 186 14.19 10.66 0.02
N ALA A 187 13.77 10.23 1.22
CA ALA A 187 12.39 9.83 1.47
C ALA A 187 11.40 10.97 1.21
N TYR A 188 11.78 12.20 1.59
CA TYR A 188 11.03 13.43 1.37
C TYR A 188 11.91 14.49 0.71
N LEU A 189 11.39 15.18 -0.30
CA LEU A 189 12.13 16.28 -0.91
C LEU A 189 12.36 17.42 0.11
N PRO A 190 13.52 18.11 0.10
CA PRO A 190 13.85 19.16 1.07
C PRO A 190 12.81 20.30 1.16
N LYS A 191 12.10 20.58 0.06
CA LYS A 191 11.01 21.58 0.05
C LYS A 191 9.84 21.21 0.96
N TYR A 192 9.60 19.91 1.17
CA TYR A 192 8.49 19.43 1.99
C TYR A 192 8.88 19.30 3.46
N THR A 193 10.11 18.90 3.79
CA THR A 193 10.56 18.77 5.19
C THR A 193 10.40 20.10 5.96
N LYS A 194 10.79 21.23 5.35
CA LYS A 194 10.58 22.57 5.93
C LYS A 194 9.10 22.92 6.13
N LYS A 195 8.22 22.51 5.21
CA LYS A 195 6.77 22.76 5.30
C LYS A 195 6.12 21.88 6.37
N LEU A 196 6.51 20.61 6.46
CA LEU A 196 6.04 19.66 7.47
C LEU A 196 6.36 20.11 8.89
N HIS A 197 7.54 20.72 9.11
CA HIS A 197 7.86 21.32 10.41
C HIS A 197 6.83 22.38 10.84
N LYS A 198 6.36 23.21 9.91
CA LYS A 198 5.40 24.32 10.13
C LYS A 198 3.94 23.93 9.88
N ILE A 199 3.62 22.64 9.71
CA ILE A 199 2.30 22.15 9.29
C ILE A 199 1.16 22.57 10.23
N SER A 200 1.45 22.83 11.50
CA SER A 200 0.47 23.26 12.49
C SER A 200 -0.19 24.61 12.19
N LYS A 201 0.42 25.44 11.33
CA LYS A 201 -0.15 26.74 10.90
C LYS A 201 -1.25 26.60 9.85
N LEU A 202 -1.42 25.41 9.27
CA LEU A 202 -2.39 25.15 8.22
C LEU A 202 -3.74 24.72 8.80
N SER A 203 -4.81 24.90 8.02
CA SER A 203 -6.11 24.26 8.28
C SER A 203 -6.00 22.75 8.06
N HIS A 204 -6.83 21.96 8.73
CA HIS A 204 -6.79 20.49 8.64
C HIS A 204 -6.76 19.99 7.19
N LYS A 205 -7.65 20.49 6.33
CA LYS A 205 -7.67 20.15 4.89
C LYS A 205 -6.34 20.43 4.19
N LYS A 206 -5.68 21.56 4.49
CA LYS A 206 -4.36 21.90 3.93
C LYS A 206 -3.24 21.03 4.52
N GLN A 207 -3.38 20.55 5.75
CA GLN A 207 -2.43 19.64 6.36
C GLN A 207 -2.43 18.27 5.68
N ILE A 208 -3.62 17.68 5.44
CA ILE A 208 -3.74 16.38 4.75
C ILE A 208 -3.17 16.47 3.32
N HIS A 209 -3.46 17.55 2.58
CA HIS A 209 -2.87 17.77 1.27
C HIS A 209 -1.33 17.86 1.32
N LEU A 210 -0.78 18.56 2.32
CA LEU A 210 0.67 18.65 2.47
C LEU A 210 1.31 17.28 2.80
N ILE A 211 0.64 16.43 3.60
CA ILE A 211 1.09 15.05 3.84
C ILE A 211 1.16 14.29 2.52
N TYR A 212 0.09 14.33 1.72
CA TYR A 212 0.06 13.67 0.42
C TYR A 212 1.19 14.16 -0.50
N ASP A 213 1.34 15.48 -0.66
CA ASP A 213 2.37 16.07 -1.52
C ASP A 213 3.79 15.70 -1.07
N ALA A 214 4.03 15.67 0.25
CA ALA A 214 5.31 15.29 0.81
C ALA A 214 5.64 13.81 0.58
N TRP A 215 4.63 12.94 0.68
CA TRP A 215 4.80 11.50 0.55
C TRP A 215 4.82 11.03 -0.91
N LEU A 216 4.24 11.80 -1.84
CA LEU A 216 4.12 11.45 -3.25
C LEU A 216 5.46 11.01 -3.88
N HIS A 217 6.57 11.61 -3.46
CA HIS A 217 7.91 11.23 -3.95
C HIS A 217 8.30 9.79 -3.61
N CYS A 218 7.95 9.31 -2.42
CA CYS A 218 8.18 7.92 -2.03
C CYS A 218 7.10 7.00 -2.61
N LEU A 219 5.83 7.39 -2.51
CA LEU A 219 4.70 6.67 -3.09
C LEU A 219 4.87 6.39 -4.59
N ALA A 220 5.43 7.35 -5.34
CA ALA A 220 5.69 7.21 -6.76
C ALA A 220 6.60 6.02 -7.11
N LYS A 221 7.38 5.49 -6.15
CA LYS A 221 8.26 4.33 -6.33
C LYS A 221 7.47 3.01 -6.28
N THR A 222 6.43 2.95 -5.45
CA THR A 222 5.61 1.77 -5.17
C THR A 222 4.10 2.10 -5.12
N PRO A 223 3.51 2.69 -6.18
CA PRO A 223 2.13 3.19 -6.14
C PRO A 223 1.08 2.08 -6.31
N PHE A 224 1.50 0.85 -6.64
CA PHE A 224 0.61 -0.28 -6.92
C PHE A 224 0.28 -1.11 -5.68
N THR A 225 1.20 -1.19 -4.72
CA THR A 225 1.05 -2.01 -3.52
C THR A 225 -0.02 -1.52 -2.53
N PRO A 226 -0.29 -0.21 -2.34
CA PRO A 226 -1.24 0.23 -1.33
C PRO A 226 -2.66 -0.26 -1.55
N LEU A 227 -3.06 -0.56 -2.78
CA LEU A 227 -4.39 -1.07 -3.09
C LEU A 227 -4.68 -2.35 -2.30
N ALA A 228 -3.80 -3.34 -2.38
CA ALA A 228 -3.94 -4.62 -1.67
C ALA A 228 -3.89 -4.43 -0.15
N ASN A 229 -3.06 -3.51 0.36
CA ASN A 229 -3.00 -3.21 1.79
C ASN A 229 -4.33 -2.66 2.33
N VAL A 230 -5.00 -1.79 1.57
CA VAL A 230 -6.25 -1.14 2.01
C VAL A 230 -7.47 -2.02 1.74
N SER A 231 -7.49 -2.79 0.66
CA SER A 231 -8.56 -3.75 0.38
C SER A 231 -8.44 -5.05 1.17
N GLY A 232 -7.30 -5.31 1.82
CA GLY A 232 -7.03 -6.55 2.55
C GLY A 232 -6.84 -7.77 1.64
N GLU A 233 -6.55 -7.55 0.36
CA GLU A 233 -6.42 -8.61 -0.64
C GLU A 233 -5.05 -9.29 -0.56
N PRO A 234 -4.99 -10.63 -0.76
CA PRO A 234 -3.71 -11.32 -0.84
C PRO A 234 -2.94 -10.87 -2.09
N ALA A 235 -1.67 -10.54 -1.90
CA ALA A 235 -0.78 -10.11 -2.98
C ALA A 235 0.56 -10.86 -2.93
N LEU A 236 1.10 -11.18 -4.11
CA LEU A 236 2.38 -11.84 -4.28
C LEU A 236 3.23 -11.08 -5.30
N SER A 237 4.49 -10.81 -4.96
CA SER A 237 5.47 -10.24 -5.88
C SER A 237 6.40 -11.33 -6.40
N LEU A 238 6.46 -11.51 -7.72
CA LEU A 238 7.34 -12.48 -8.38
C LEU A 238 8.43 -11.75 -9.19
N LEU A 239 9.65 -12.26 -9.13
CA LEU A 239 10.78 -11.75 -9.91
C LEU A 239 10.64 -12.20 -11.37
N ALA A 240 10.23 -11.29 -12.25
CA ALA A 240 9.96 -11.60 -13.66
C ALA A 240 10.93 -10.93 -14.65
N TYR A 241 11.74 -9.96 -14.21
CA TYR A 241 12.58 -9.16 -15.10
C TYR A 241 13.77 -8.54 -14.36
N VAL A 242 14.90 -8.42 -15.07
CA VAL A 242 16.07 -7.66 -14.63
C VAL A 242 16.29 -6.54 -15.65
N SER A 243 16.37 -5.30 -15.17
CA SER A 243 16.70 -4.16 -16.03
C SER A 243 18.09 -4.34 -16.62
N LYS A 244 18.25 -3.94 -17.87
CA LYS A 244 19.57 -3.73 -18.45
C LYS A 244 20.10 -2.36 -18.05
#